data_AF-A0A0P1EZP9-F1
#
_entry.id   AF-A0A0P1EZP9-F1
#
_cell.length_a   1.000
_cell.length_b   1.000
_cell.length_c   1.000
_cell.angle_alpha   90.00
_cell.angle_beta   90.00
_cell.angle_gamma   90.00
#
_symmetry.space_group_name_H-M   'P 1'
#
loop_
_entity.id
_entity.type
_entity.pdbx_description
1 polymer ?
#
loop_
_entity_poly.entity_id
_entity_poly.type
_entity_poly.pdbx_seq_one_letter_code
_entity_poly.pdbx_strand_id
1 'polypeptide(L)'
;MKIYDFSETLTRDIQITQTKAFIFKARQMIAKHAGHPTTYETTGDEDHRIICHGVCLQLPLDCRSSKHVFELWKVEYDQRS
;
A
#
# COMPACT_ATOMS: atom_id res chain seq x y z
N MET A 1 1.88 4.09 -33.62
CA MET A 1 1.26 2.90 -33.02
C MET A 1 2.28 2.32 -32.05
N LYS A 2 2.13 2.55 -30.74
CA LYS A 2 3.03 1.96 -29.73
C LYS A 2 2.58 0.52 -29.53
N ILE A 3 3.40 -0.44 -29.96
CA ILE A 3 3.22 -1.85 -29.60
C ILE A 3 3.58 -1.89 -28.12
N TYR A 4 2.59 -1.94 -27.24
CA TYR A 4 2.83 -2.23 -25.84
C TYR A 4 3.30 -3.69 -25.78
N ASP A 5 4.47 -3.91 -25.20
CA ASP A 5 5.04 -5.23 -25.03
C ASP A 5 4.11 -5.99 -24.06
N PHE A 6 3.36 -6.97 -24.57
CA PHE A 6 2.31 -7.69 -23.82
C PHE A 6 2.85 -8.30 -22.51
N SER A 7 4.15 -8.64 -22.51
CA SER A 7 4.87 -9.11 -21.33
C SER A 7 4.94 -8.05 -20.23
N GLU A 8 5.23 -6.79 -20.56
CA GLU A 8 5.34 -5.70 -19.58
C GLU A 8 4.00 -5.39 -18.93
N THR A 9 2.91 -5.40 -19.70
CA THR A 9 1.56 -5.19 -19.18
C THR A 9 1.14 -6.28 -18.19
N LEU A 10 1.44 -7.55 -18.49
CA LEU A 10 1.07 -8.66 -17.61
C LEU A 10 1.86 -8.64 -16.30
N THR A 11 3.17 -8.38 -16.35
CA THR A 11 3.99 -8.26 -15.13
C THR A 11 3.50 -7.13 -14.23
N ARG A 12 3.13 -5.99 -14.84
CA ARG A 12 2.58 -4.84 -14.12
C ARG A 12 1.25 -5.17 -13.44
N ASP A 13 0.33 -5.84 -14.13
CA ASP A 13 -0.98 -6.22 -13.57
C ASP A 13 -0.86 -7.19 -12.38
N ILE A 14 0.08 -8.14 -12.48
CA ILE A 14 0.41 -9.06 -11.39
C ILE A 14 0.92 -8.28 -10.18
N GLN A 15 1.80 -7.30 -10.40
CA GLN A 15 2.38 -6.49 -9.35
C GLN A 15 1.33 -5.61 -8.66
N ILE A 16 0.45 -4.96 -9.43
CA ILE A 16 -0.69 -4.21 -8.90
C ILE A 16 -1.58 -5.10 -8.01
N THR A 17 -1.89 -6.30 -8.47
CA THR A 17 -2.73 -7.24 -7.74
C THR A 17 -2.08 -7.68 -6.43
N GLN A 18 -0.78 -8.03 -6.47
CA GLN A 18 -0.02 -8.40 -5.28
C GLN A 18 0.08 -7.25 -4.28
N THR A 19 0.37 -6.04 -4.74
CA THR A 19 0.48 -4.85 -3.90
C THR A 19 -0.85 -4.52 -3.23
N LYS A 20 -1.98 -4.58 -3.95
CA LYS A 20 -3.32 -4.43 -3.37
C LYS A 20 -3.58 -5.48 -2.26
N ALA A 21 -3.15 -6.73 -2.46
CA ALA A 21 -3.28 -7.79 -1.44
C ALA A 21 -2.41 -7.53 -0.19
N PHE A 22 -1.18 -7.03 -0.38
CA PHE A 22 -0.32 -6.65 0.74
C PHE A 22 -0.87 -5.47 1.53
N ILE A 23 -1.36 -4.43 0.84
CA ILE A 23 -1.98 -3.26 1.47
C ILE A 23 -3.21 -3.68 2.27
N PHE A 24 -4.07 -4.54 1.73
CA PHE A 24 -5.26 -5.02 2.44
C PHE A 24 -4.90 -5.68 3.79
N LYS A 25 -3.93 -6.59 3.79
CA LYS A 25 -3.46 -7.24 5.03
C LYS A 25 -2.79 -6.25 5.98
N ALA A 26 -1.97 -5.34 5.46
CA ALA A 26 -1.30 -4.33 6.28
C ALA A 26 -2.31 -3.41 6.99
N ARG A 27 -3.37 -3.00 6.31
CA ARG A 27 -4.46 -2.20 6.90
C ARG A 27 -5.12 -2.87 8.10
N GLN A 28 -5.29 -4.19 8.07
CA GLN A 28 -5.83 -4.94 9.22
C GLN A 28 -4.87 -4.89 10.41
N MET A 29 -3.56 -5.03 10.15
CA MET A 29 -2.53 -4.91 11.18
C MET A 29 -2.49 -3.50 11.77
N ILE A 30 -2.53 -2.47 10.92
CA ILE A 30 -2.58 -1.06 11.31
C ILE A 30 -3.81 -0.79 12.17
N ALA A 31 -5.00 -1.18 11.71
CA ALA A 31 -6.25 -0.93 12.44
C ALA A 31 -6.22 -1.57 13.83
N LYS A 32 -5.69 -2.80 13.92
CA LYS A 32 -5.52 -3.51 15.20
C LYS A 32 -4.50 -2.81 16.11
N HIS A 33 -3.42 -2.28 15.55
CA HIS A 33 -2.37 -1.61 16.32
C HIS A 33 -2.81 -0.23 16.84
N ALA A 34 -3.41 0.59 15.96
CA ALA A 34 -3.87 1.92 16.30
C ALA A 34 -5.18 1.90 17.12
N GLY A 35 -5.97 0.83 17.06
CA GLY A 35 -7.33 0.80 17.61
C GLY A 35 -8.32 1.67 16.84
N HIS A 36 -7.99 2.05 15.60
CA HIS A 36 -8.78 2.95 14.75
C HIS A 36 -8.99 2.35 13.35
N PRO A 37 -10.09 2.70 12.67
CA PRO A 37 -10.29 2.30 11.27
C PRO A 37 -9.22 2.90 10.35
N THR A 38 -8.97 2.23 9.23
CA THR A 38 -8.04 2.70 8.19
C THR A 38 -8.80 3.07 6.92
N THR A 39 -8.42 4.17 6.30
CA THR A 39 -8.85 4.56 4.96
C THR A 39 -7.79 4.16 3.94
N TYR A 40 -8.23 3.76 2.75
CA TYR A 40 -7.36 3.41 1.64
C TYR A 40 -7.80 4.14 0.40
N GLU A 41 -6.88 4.90 -0.19
CA GLU A 41 -7.10 5.69 -1.39
C GLU A 41 -6.11 5.25 -2.47
N THR A 42 -6.55 5.31 -3.73
CA THR A 42 -5.72 4.98 -4.89
C THR A 42 -5.84 6.12 -5.89
N THR A 43 -4.72 6.73 -6.30
CA THR A 43 -4.72 7.73 -7.36
C THR A 43 -4.20 7.08 -8.64
N GLY A 44 -5.05 6.24 -9.24
CA GLY A 44 -4.63 5.33 -10.32
C GLY A 44 -4.07 4.01 -9.79
N ASP A 45 -3.35 3.29 -10.65
CA ASP A 45 -2.87 1.94 -10.32
C ASP A 45 -1.55 1.90 -9.56
N GLU A 46 -0.79 3.00 -9.50
CA GLU A 46 0.57 3.02 -8.94
C GLU A 46 0.69 3.73 -7.59
N ASP A 47 -0.25 4.64 -7.29
CA ASP A 47 -0.20 5.44 -6.07
C ASP A 47 -1.21 4.94 -5.06
N HIS A 48 -0.68 4.33 -4.00
CA HIS A 48 -1.46 3.75 -2.92
C HIS A 48 -1.28 4.58 -1.65
N ARG A 49 -2.37 4.95 -0.99
CA ARG A 49 -2.33 5.72 0.25
C ARG A 49 -3.14 5.05 1.35
N ILE A 50 -2.52 4.86 2.52
CA ILE A 50 -3.17 4.38 3.73
C ILE A 50 -3.23 5.52 4.73
N ILE A 51 -4.42 5.81 5.25
CA ILE A 51 -4.63 6.85 6.25
C ILE A 51 -5.17 6.21 7.53
N CYS A 52 -4.53 6.47 8.66
CA CYS A 52 -4.99 6.02 9.97
C CYS A 52 -4.46 6.95 11.07
N HIS A 53 -5.34 7.39 11.98
CA HIS A 53 -4.99 8.19 13.16
C HIS A 53 -4.05 9.37 12.85
N GLY A 54 -4.37 10.18 11.83
CA GLY A 54 -3.57 11.35 11.43
C GLY A 54 -2.28 11.02 10.66
N VAL A 55 -1.90 9.74 10.52
CA VAL A 55 -0.80 9.28 9.68
C VAL A 55 -1.31 9.01 8.27
N CYS A 56 -0.64 9.55 7.26
CA CYS A 56 -0.86 9.23 5.86
C CYS A 56 0.41 8.62 5.29
N LEU A 57 0.37 7.32 4.97
CA LEU A 57 1.47 6.62 4.32
C LEU A 57 1.18 6.51 2.82
N GLN A 58 2.04 7.09 1.99
CA GLN A 58 2.06 6.87 0.55
C GLN A 58 3.03 5.73 0.23
N LEU A 59 2.58 4.80 -0.59
CA LEU A 59 3.27 3.56 -0.91
C LEU A 59 3.49 3.45 -2.42
N PRO A 60 4.70 3.04 -2.85
CA PRO A 60 4.97 2.72 -4.24
C PRO A 60 4.38 1.35 -4.63
N LEU A 61 4.30 1.10 -5.94
CA LEU A 61 3.79 -0.14 -6.53
C LEU A 61 4.60 -1.39 -6.15
N ASP A 62 5.84 -1.26 -5.70
CA ASP A 62 6.79 -2.35 -5.42
C ASP A 62 6.83 -2.80 -3.94
N CYS A 63 5.70 -2.70 -3.26
CA CYS A 63 5.55 -3.19 -1.88
C CYS A 63 5.94 -4.68 -1.76
N ARG A 64 6.96 -4.98 -0.94
CA ARG A 64 7.49 -6.34 -0.78
C ARG A 64 6.60 -7.30 0.01
N SER A 65 5.89 -6.80 1.02
CA SER A 65 5.01 -7.60 1.88
C SER A 65 4.08 -6.72 2.72
N SER A 66 3.01 -7.30 3.26
CA SER A 66 2.13 -6.59 4.20
C SER A 66 2.84 -6.18 5.50
N LYS A 67 3.83 -6.95 5.95
CA LYS A 67 4.62 -6.63 7.13
C LYS A 67 5.50 -5.40 6.91
N HIS A 68 6.14 -5.33 5.74
CA HIS A 68 6.93 -4.16 5.35
C HIS A 68 6.07 -2.88 5.30
N VAL A 69 4.88 -2.95 4.71
CA VAL A 69 3.93 -1.82 4.69
C VAL A 69 3.54 -1.39 6.11
N PHE A 70 3.27 -2.35 7.00
CA PHE A 70 2.96 -2.05 8.39
C PHE A 70 4.14 -1.39 9.12
N GLU A 71 5.36 -1.87 8.91
CA GLU A 71 6.57 -1.30 9.52
C GLU A 71 6.80 0.14 9.06
N LEU A 72 6.62 0.44 7.76
CA LEU A 72 6.69 1.80 7.23
C LEU A 72 5.66 2.71 7.89
N TRP A 73 4.40 2.27 8.00
CA TRP A 73 3.35 3.04 8.66
C TRP A 73 3.67 3.27 10.15
N LYS A 74 4.19 2.23 10.83
CA LYS A 74 4.49 2.29 12.25
C LYS A 74 5.60 3.30 12.55
N VAL A 75 6.64 3.36 11.71
CA VAL A 75 7.71 4.36 11.84
C VAL A 75 7.13 5.78 11.81
N GLU A 76 6.21 6.07 10.88
CA GLU A 76 5.54 7.38 10.79
C GLU A 76 4.60 7.66 11.98
N TYR A 77 3.95 6.61 12.50
CA TYR A 77 3.07 6.70 13.66
C TYR A 77 3.84 6.99 14.96
N ASP A 78 4.93 6.26 15.19
CA ASP A 78 5.77 6.38 16.39
C ASP A 78 6.52 7.74 16.42
N GLN A 79 6.75 8.39 15.27
CA GLN A 79 7.32 9.75 15.22
C GLN A 79 6.34 10.85 15.65
N ARG A 80 5.04 10.56 15.68
CA ARG A 80 3.96 11.53 15.94
C ARG A 80 3.27 11.34 17.28
N SER A 81 3.46 10.18 17.92
CA SER A 81 3.01 9.90 19.29
C SER A 81 4.03 10.40 20.31
#